data_AF-A0AA39M9Y7-F1
#
_entry.id   AF-A0AA39M9Y7-F1
#
_cell.length_a   1.000
_cell.length_b   1.000
_cell.length_c   1.000
_cell.angle_alpha   90.00
_cell.angle_beta   90.00
_cell.angle_gamma   90.00
#
_symmetry.space_group_name_H-M   'P 1'
#
loop_
_entity.id
_entity.type
_entity.pdbx_description
1 polymer ?
#
loop_
_entity_poly.entity_id
_entity_poly.type
_entity_poly.pdbx_seq_one_letter_code
_entity_poly.pdbx_strand_id
1 'polypeptide(L)'
;MRFADSLLEIPCDARNLLGIEGSAVYAHLASQSPPASQEAVTTQQIPVKPEVKQKKECIKRKTDEMTDVATKRLRTDQPDLEGHFWAVQMYMMRPRRASLTGGWFFSGPSERHPSGPEHVVLQLVSLRAVPQIATPSLGRASAGSLLVPNRPRPSRRHLFSANKTAVLPITDRSVRAMASKSLALLTRRHFSSIRPHIYPGTRLPHAKYGGRHTVTMLPGDGIGPEMMEHIKRIFSFAHFPVDFETVELNSKDLNATSLEFALMACERNGIAIKGNIETKFDHPDFISRNVEIRRRLDLYANILHCVSIPTVPTRHKGIDIVLIRENTEGEYSGLEHETIKGVIESIKLVTRRNIERIARYTFEFAAANNRKKVTAVHKANIQKLGDGLFLQVARDMAKAEYPYIEFEAMIVDNASMQLVSRPQQFDIMLMPNLYGNIISNIACGLVGGPGLVSGINVGDKYALFETGTRNTGTALAGKNVANPTAFIRAAVDMLRYLGLDADAHRLSDALFATLTEQCLHTADIGGSEKTSTLIDSIIDNLATTPKEAEAH
;
A
#
# COMPACT_ATOMS: atom_id res chain seq x y z
N MET A 1 -31.69 2.80 -22.80
CA MET A 1 -32.60 3.09 -23.94
C MET A 1 -33.04 4.54 -23.85
N ARG A 2 -32.89 5.41 -24.85
CA ARG A 2 -32.07 5.37 -26.09
C ARG A 2 -31.55 6.81 -26.27
N PHE A 3 -30.23 7.04 -26.35
CA PHE A 3 -29.57 8.26 -26.87
C PHE A 3 -28.05 8.15 -26.67
N ALA A 4 -27.41 7.19 -27.35
CA ALA A 4 -25.95 7.01 -27.35
C ALA A 4 -25.38 6.42 -28.67
N ASP A 5 -26.23 5.97 -29.58
CA ASP A 5 -25.85 5.17 -30.76
C ASP A 5 -25.94 5.98 -32.07
N SER A 6 -25.16 7.05 -32.21
CA SER A 6 -25.08 7.83 -33.47
C SER A 6 -23.88 8.80 -33.56
N LEU A 7 -22.64 8.30 -33.48
CA LEU A 7 -21.44 9.10 -33.81
C LEU A 7 -20.16 8.28 -34.13
N LEU A 8 -20.31 7.22 -34.93
CA LEU A 8 -19.21 6.49 -35.58
C LEU A 8 -19.57 6.28 -37.06
N GLU A 9 -18.54 6.20 -37.92
CA GLU A 9 -18.61 5.94 -39.39
C GLU A 9 -19.28 7.07 -40.22
N ILE A 10 -18.79 7.59 -41.35
CA ILE A 10 -17.53 7.56 -42.16
C ILE A 10 -17.48 8.95 -42.90
N PRO A 11 -16.37 9.54 -43.42
CA PRO A 11 -15.01 9.03 -43.64
C PRO A 11 -13.88 10.00 -43.13
N CYS A 12 -12.64 9.82 -43.62
CA CYS A 12 -11.55 10.79 -43.47
C CYS A 12 -11.43 11.73 -44.69
N ASP A 13 -11.83 13.00 -44.57
CA ASP A 13 -11.19 14.09 -45.34
C ASP A 13 -11.53 15.49 -44.78
N ALA A 14 -10.65 16.02 -43.91
CA ALA A 14 -10.77 17.37 -43.33
C ALA A 14 -9.43 17.94 -42.79
N ARG A 15 -8.28 17.39 -43.22
CA ARG A 15 -6.98 17.63 -42.54
C ARG A 15 -6.22 18.89 -43.00
N ASN A 16 -6.69 19.58 -44.06
CA ASN A 16 -5.99 20.69 -44.71
C ASN A 16 -6.85 21.98 -44.73
N LEU A 17 -6.86 22.75 -43.62
CA LEU A 17 -7.43 24.12 -43.62
C LEU A 17 -6.74 25.12 -42.66
N LEU A 18 -5.61 24.74 -42.06
CA LEU A 18 -4.71 25.61 -41.26
C LEU A 18 -3.25 25.15 -41.47
N GLY A 19 -2.81 25.04 -42.73
CA GLY A 19 -1.51 24.46 -43.08
C GLY A 19 -0.32 25.41 -42.90
N ILE A 20 0.89 24.82 -42.97
CA ILE A 20 2.21 25.47 -43.13
C ILE A 20 2.73 26.21 -41.87
N GLU A 21 3.92 25.92 -41.32
CA GLU A 21 4.81 24.75 -41.43
C GLU A 21 5.81 24.77 -40.25
N GLY A 22 6.60 23.70 -40.08
CA GLY A 22 7.62 23.63 -39.03
C GLY A 22 9.03 23.96 -39.50
N SER A 23 9.85 24.56 -38.63
CA SER A 23 11.31 24.58 -38.73
C SER A 23 11.92 24.60 -37.33
N ALA A 24 13.18 24.18 -37.19
CA ALA A 24 13.82 23.91 -35.90
C ALA A 24 15.30 24.33 -35.88
N VAL A 25 15.97 24.01 -34.76
CA VAL A 25 17.42 24.00 -34.52
C VAL A 25 18.07 25.36 -34.16
N TYR A 26 19.13 25.26 -33.35
CA TYR A 26 20.01 26.27 -32.75
C TYR A 26 19.39 27.11 -31.59
N ALA A 27 19.89 27.11 -30.34
CA ALA A 27 21.26 27.24 -29.77
C ALA A 27 21.68 28.72 -29.57
N HIS A 28 22.51 29.11 -28.60
CA HIS A 28 23.02 28.54 -27.33
C HIS A 28 23.79 29.67 -26.58
N LEU A 29 24.15 29.47 -25.30
CA LEU A 29 25.02 30.34 -24.46
C LEU A 29 24.50 31.73 -24.00
N ALA A 30 24.71 31.99 -22.70
CA ALA A 30 25.27 33.21 -22.08
C ALA A 30 24.55 34.60 -22.23
N SER A 31 24.64 35.54 -21.26
CA SER A 31 24.99 35.49 -19.82
C SER A 31 24.76 36.87 -19.15
N GLN A 32 24.90 36.94 -17.82
CA GLN A 32 25.04 38.17 -17.00
C GLN A 32 23.75 38.98 -16.73
N SER A 33 23.90 40.08 -15.97
CA SER A 33 23.00 40.48 -14.87
C SER A 33 22.55 41.97 -14.96
N PRO A 34 21.63 42.47 -14.10
CA PRO A 34 20.88 43.73 -14.31
C PRO A 34 21.60 44.95 -13.62
N PRO A 35 21.10 46.23 -13.65
CA PRO A 35 19.83 46.64 -13.03
C PRO A 35 19.01 47.80 -13.69
N ALA A 36 17.70 47.76 -13.41
CA ALA A 36 16.76 48.85 -13.11
C ALA A 36 16.83 50.24 -13.81
N SER A 37 15.74 50.59 -14.49
CA SER A 37 15.07 51.90 -14.38
C SER A 37 13.55 51.74 -14.52
N GLN A 38 12.76 52.70 -14.03
CA GLN A 38 11.31 52.77 -14.22
C GLN A 38 10.99 53.82 -15.29
N GLU A 39 10.18 53.48 -16.29
CA GLU A 39 9.48 54.47 -17.11
C GLU A 39 8.14 53.91 -17.59
N ALA A 40 7.13 54.76 -17.70
CA ALA A 40 5.73 54.35 -17.91
C ALA A 40 5.26 54.63 -19.33
N VAL A 41 4.78 53.61 -20.05
CA VAL A 41 4.22 53.75 -21.40
C VAL A 41 2.80 53.22 -21.49
N THR A 42 1.87 54.18 -21.56
CA THR A 42 0.50 54.17 -22.07
C THR A 42 -0.04 52.87 -22.70
N THR A 43 -1.07 52.29 -22.07
CA THR A 43 -1.86 51.18 -22.61
C THR A 43 -2.69 51.60 -23.84
N GLN A 44 -2.25 51.27 -25.05
CA GLN A 44 -3.12 51.34 -26.24
C GLN A 44 -4.09 50.16 -26.28
N GLN A 45 -5.39 50.44 -26.44
CA GLN A 45 -6.42 49.41 -26.60
C GLN A 45 -6.51 48.96 -28.07
N ILE A 46 -6.28 47.68 -28.33
CA ILE A 46 -6.54 47.08 -29.65
C ILE A 46 -8.07 46.87 -29.80
N PRO A 47 -8.71 47.40 -30.86
CA PRO A 47 -10.15 47.30 -31.02
C PRO A 47 -10.60 45.87 -31.37
N VAL A 48 -11.48 45.30 -30.54
CA VAL A 48 -12.10 43.99 -30.80
C VAL A 48 -13.10 44.10 -31.95
N LYS A 49 -12.95 43.24 -32.98
CA LYS A 49 -13.84 43.21 -34.15
C LYS A 49 -15.32 43.05 -33.75
N PRO A 50 -16.27 43.77 -34.41
CA PRO A 50 -17.66 43.86 -33.96
C PRO A 50 -18.40 42.52 -33.92
N GLU A 51 -18.04 41.56 -34.79
CA GLU A 51 -18.62 40.21 -34.84
C GLU A 51 -18.47 39.43 -33.51
N VAL A 52 -17.39 39.67 -32.77
CA VAL A 52 -17.13 39.04 -31.46
C VAL A 52 -18.07 39.59 -30.39
N LYS A 53 -18.49 40.86 -30.51
CA LYS A 53 -19.41 41.51 -29.57
C LYS A 53 -20.83 40.96 -29.74
N GLN A 54 -21.33 40.90 -30.98
CA GLN A 54 -22.63 40.28 -31.29
C GLN A 54 -22.72 38.81 -30.85
N LYS A 55 -21.66 38.00 -31.05
CA LYS A 55 -21.65 36.60 -30.59
C LYS A 55 -21.75 36.49 -29.06
N LYS A 56 -21.09 37.37 -28.30
CA LYS A 56 -21.20 37.39 -26.82
C LYS A 56 -22.59 37.82 -26.34
N GLU A 57 -23.20 38.81 -26.98
CA GLU A 57 -24.56 39.27 -26.63
C GLU A 57 -25.64 38.22 -26.99
N CYS A 58 -25.47 37.48 -28.08
CA CYS A 58 -26.36 36.37 -28.46
C CYS A 58 -26.29 35.20 -27.46
N ILE A 59 -25.09 34.83 -27.01
CA ILE A 59 -24.91 33.80 -25.97
C ILE A 59 -25.53 34.26 -24.64
N LYS A 60 -25.29 35.51 -24.24
CA LYS A 60 -25.84 36.04 -22.99
C LYS A 60 -27.38 36.02 -23.00
N ARG A 61 -28.03 36.51 -24.07
CA ARG A 61 -29.49 36.45 -24.20
C ARG A 61 -30.06 35.04 -24.02
N LYS A 62 -29.46 34.02 -24.63
CA LYS A 62 -29.92 32.63 -24.46
C LYS A 62 -29.75 32.11 -23.04
N THR A 63 -28.71 32.54 -22.33
CA THR A 63 -28.50 32.19 -20.91
C THR A 63 -29.54 32.86 -20.02
N ASP A 64 -29.82 34.15 -20.28
CA ASP A 64 -30.82 34.92 -19.55
C ASP A 64 -32.25 34.35 -19.79
N GLU A 65 -32.59 33.98 -21.03
CA GLU A 65 -33.87 33.32 -21.38
C GLU A 65 -34.04 31.95 -20.68
N MET A 66 -33.01 31.10 -20.67
CA MET A 66 -33.06 29.82 -19.95
C MET A 66 -33.26 30.01 -18.43
N THR A 67 -32.68 31.06 -17.87
CA THR A 67 -32.77 31.38 -16.43
C THR A 67 -34.17 31.89 -16.05
N ASP A 68 -34.79 32.72 -16.89
CA ASP A 68 -36.16 33.21 -16.67
C ASP A 68 -37.21 32.09 -16.81
N VAL A 69 -37.03 31.15 -17.74
CA VAL A 69 -37.89 29.95 -17.86
C VAL A 69 -37.79 29.04 -16.63
N ALA A 70 -36.59 28.84 -16.07
CA ALA A 70 -36.41 28.11 -14.82
C ALA A 70 -37.07 28.84 -13.63
N THR A 71 -36.91 30.15 -13.55
CA THR A 71 -37.43 30.98 -12.44
C THR A 71 -38.96 31.08 -12.46
N LYS A 72 -39.59 31.12 -13.64
CA LYS A 72 -41.06 31.11 -13.78
C LYS A 72 -41.71 29.79 -13.40
N ARG A 73 -41.00 28.66 -13.50
CA ARG A 73 -41.48 27.35 -13.03
C ARG A 73 -41.39 27.12 -11.51
N LEU A 74 -40.81 28.07 -10.76
CA LEU A 74 -40.62 27.99 -9.30
C LEU A 74 -41.38 29.10 -8.54
N ARG A 75 -42.40 29.70 -9.16
CA ARG A 75 -43.18 30.83 -8.59
C ARG A 75 -44.71 30.70 -8.75
N THR A 76 -45.20 29.48 -8.92
CA THR A 76 -46.63 29.15 -8.75
C THR A 76 -46.76 28.01 -7.73
N ASP A 77 -47.81 28.12 -6.92
CA ASP A 77 -48.29 27.19 -5.89
C ASP A 77 -47.60 27.22 -4.50
N GLN A 78 -48.42 27.60 -3.52
CA GLN A 78 -48.27 27.67 -2.05
C GLN A 78 -49.71 27.67 -1.47
N PRO A 79 -49.95 27.34 -0.18
CA PRO A 79 -49.19 26.52 0.75
C PRO A 79 -50.06 25.38 1.37
N ASP A 80 -49.57 24.76 2.44
CA ASP A 80 -50.27 24.04 3.54
C ASP A 80 -51.61 23.30 3.31
N LEU A 81 -51.62 21.99 3.63
CA LEU A 81 -52.77 21.35 4.30
C LEU A 81 -52.41 19.98 4.92
N GLU A 82 -52.95 19.70 6.11
CA GLU A 82 -52.97 18.37 6.73
C GLU A 82 -54.10 17.51 6.13
N GLY A 83 -54.00 16.17 6.20
CA GLY A 83 -55.16 15.31 5.92
C GLY A 83 -54.84 13.87 5.49
N HIS A 84 -55.86 13.02 5.52
CA HIS A 84 -55.83 11.62 5.08
C HIS A 84 -56.90 11.37 3.97
N PHE A 85 -56.86 10.17 3.38
CA PHE A 85 -57.86 9.54 2.48
C PHE A 85 -57.83 9.90 0.97
N TRP A 86 -58.08 8.96 0.04
CA TRP A 86 -57.81 7.49 -0.04
C TRP A 86 -58.26 6.97 -1.44
N ALA A 87 -57.51 6.04 -2.05
CA ALA A 87 -57.84 5.31 -3.32
C ALA A 87 -58.07 6.21 -4.57
N VAL A 88 -58.25 5.75 -5.82
CA VAL A 88 -58.43 4.43 -6.51
C VAL A 88 -57.51 4.48 -7.77
N GLN A 89 -56.90 3.44 -8.38
CA GLN A 89 -57.40 2.13 -8.83
C GLN A 89 -56.26 1.11 -9.05
N MET A 90 -56.59 -0.19 -9.14
CA MET A 90 -55.63 -1.30 -9.34
C MET A 90 -55.58 -1.82 -10.79
N TYR A 91 -54.51 -2.57 -11.12
CA TYR A 91 -54.45 -3.96 -11.68
C TYR A 91 -53.02 -4.17 -12.24
N MET A 92 -52.32 -5.32 -12.14
CA MET A 92 -52.44 -6.59 -11.40
C MET A 92 -51.02 -7.27 -11.43
N MET A 93 -50.67 -8.47 -10.92
CA MET A 93 -51.40 -9.60 -10.31
C MET A 93 -50.94 -9.89 -8.87
N ARG A 94 -50.17 -10.98 -8.63
CA ARG A 94 -49.80 -11.53 -7.29
C ARG A 94 -48.57 -12.46 -7.34
N PRO A 95 -47.80 -12.60 -6.22
CA PRO A 95 -47.00 -13.79 -5.94
C PRO A 95 -47.85 -14.93 -5.31
N ARG A 96 -47.39 -16.18 -5.39
CA ARG A 96 -48.00 -17.34 -4.69
C ARG A 96 -47.19 -17.75 -3.45
N ARG A 97 -47.86 -18.29 -2.44
CA ARG A 97 -47.25 -19.01 -1.29
C ARG A 97 -46.83 -20.42 -1.69
N ALA A 98 -45.88 -20.98 -0.93
CA ALA A 98 -45.50 -22.39 -1.02
C ALA A 98 -46.49 -23.31 -0.29
N SER A 99 -46.51 -24.59 -0.69
CA SER A 99 -47.17 -25.71 -0.01
C SER A 99 -46.46 -27.01 -0.39
N LEU A 100 -46.35 -27.96 0.55
CA LEU A 100 -45.60 -29.20 0.39
C LEU A 100 -46.36 -30.24 -0.46
N THR A 101 -45.63 -30.91 -1.35
CA THR A 101 -45.70 -32.36 -1.70
C THR A 101 -44.59 -32.63 -2.72
N GLY A 102 -44.17 -33.89 -2.90
CA GLY A 102 -43.05 -34.23 -3.79
C GLY A 102 -43.22 -35.57 -4.49
N GLY A 103 -42.36 -35.85 -5.49
CA GLY A 103 -42.33 -37.17 -6.12
C GLY A 103 -41.47 -37.29 -7.39
N TRP A 104 -40.38 -38.06 -7.28
CA TRP A 104 -39.84 -39.01 -8.26
C TRP A 104 -39.70 -38.66 -9.77
N PHE A 105 -38.42 -38.49 -10.18
CA PHE A 105 -37.71 -39.22 -11.25
C PHE A 105 -37.67 -38.79 -12.75
N PHE A 106 -36.58 -39.31 -13.37
CA PHE A 106 -36.20 -39.39 -14.79
C PHE A 106 -35.62 -38.15 -15.52
N SER A 107 -35.05 -38.43 -16.71
CA SER A 107 -33.76 -37.86 -17.16
C SER A 107 -33.64 -37.75 -18.70
N GLY A 108 -32.90 -36.75 -19.19
CA GLY A 108 -32.47 -36.68 -20.60
C GLY A 108 -31.64 -35.41 -20.90
N PRO A 109 -30.60 -35.46 -21.76
CA PRO A 109 -29.69 -34.33 -22.00
C PRO A 109 -30.00 -33.53 -23.29
N SER A 110 -29.51 -32.29 -23.35
CA SER A 110 -29.29 -31.52 -24.59
C SER A 110 -28.16 -30.50 -24.39
N GLU A 111 -27.50 -30.12 -25.47
CA GLU A 111 -26.27 -29.30 -25.49
C GLU A 111 -26.50 -27.78 -25.60
N ARG A 112 -25.37 -27.05 -25.63
CA ARG A 112 -25.08 -25.74 -26.29
C ARG A 112 -25.22 -24.44 -25.48
N HIS A 113 -24.04 -23.94 -25.10
CA HIS A 113 -23.62 -22.53 -25.13
C HIS A 113 -23.93 -21.84 -26.49
N PRO A 114 -23.98 -20.49 -26.60
CA PRO A 114 -23.06 -19.56 -25.93
C PRO A 114 -23.64 -18.24 -25.36
N SER A 115 -22.72 -17.44 -24.78
CA SER A 115 -22.81 -15.98 -24.52
C SER A 115 -24.00 -15.45 -23.71
N GLY A 116 -23.74 -15.11 -22.45
CA GLY A 116 -24.57 -14.24 -21.59
C GLY A 116 -23.71 -13.13 -20.95
N PRO A 117 -24.31 -12.03 -20.47
CA PRO A 117 -23.59 -10.79 -20.13
C PRO A 117 -22.85 -10.83 -18.78
N GLU A 118 -21.97 -9.84 -18.58
CA GLU A 118 -21.18 -9.66 -17.35
C GLU A 118 -22.07 -9.39 -16.13
N HIS A 119 -21.94 -10.22 -15.09
CA HIS A 119 -22.69 -10.06 -13.84
C HIS A 119 -21.93 -9.18 -12.83
N VAL A 120 -22.25 -7.88 -12.82
CA VAL A 120 -21.88 -6.98 -11.72
C VAL A 120 -22.69 -7.35 -10.47
N VAL A 121 -22.03 -7.81 -9.42
CA VAL A 121 -22.67 -8.22 -8.16
C VAL A 121 -22.88 -7.01 -7.24
N LEU A 122 -24.00 -6.32 -7.43
CA LEU A 122 -24.51 -5.32 -6.47
C LEU A 122 -25.16 -6.03 -5.27
N GLN A 123 -24.81 -5.63 -4.04
CA GLN A 123 -25.36 -6.23 -2.81
C GLN A 123 -25.99 -5.17 -1.88
N LEU A 124 -27.32 -5.04 -1.95
CA LEU A 124 -28.12 -4.32 -0.95
C LEU A 124 -28.28 -5.17 0.32
N VAL A 125 -28.05 -4.56 1.50
CA VAL A 125 -28.17 -5.24 2.80
C VAL A 125 -29.45 -4.80 3.52
N SER A 126 -30.51 -5.61 3.42
CA SER A 126 -31.74 -5.40 4.18
C SER A 126 -31.64 -6.08 5.56
N LEU A 127 -31.54 -5.28 6.62
CA LEU A 127 -31.55 -5.76 8.01
C LEU A 127 -32.99 -6.10 8.44
N ARG A 128 -33.23 -7.35 8.84
CA ARG A 128 -34.42 -7.75 9.61
C ARG A 128 -34.09 -7.82 11.09
N ALA A 129 -34.88 -7.15 11.92
CA ALA A 129 -34.79 -7.23 13.36
C ALA A 129 -35.21 -8.63 13.88
N VAL A 130 -34.61 -9.05 14.99
CA VAL A 130 -34.96 -10.25 15.76
C VAL A 130 -35.28 -9.80 17.18
N PRO A 131 -36.38 -10.26 17.82
CA PRO A 131 -36.84 -9.73 19.09
C PRO A 131 -35.94 -10.12 20.27
N GLN A 132 -35.86 -9.24 21.27
CA GLN A 132 -35.14 -9.48 22.52
C GLN A 132 -35.90 -10.48 23.42
N ILE A 133 -35.15 -11.30 24.15
CA ILE A 133 -35.66 -12.14 25.24
C ILE A 133 -35.28 -11.48 26.57
N ALA A 134 -36.23 -11.37 27.49
CA ALA A 134 -36.04 -10.68 28.77
C ALA A 134 -35.34 -11.57 29.82
N THR A 135 -34.58 -10.93 30.72
CA THR A 135 -34.00 -11.53 31.93
C THR A 135 -34.51 -10.80 33.17
N PRO A 136 -34.97 -11.48 34.23
CA PRO A 136 -35.51 -10.83 35.42
C PRO A 136 -34.40 -10.27 36.33
N SER A 137 -34.67 -9.13 36.95
CA SER A 137 -33.81 -8.52 37.97
C SER A 137 -34.22 -8.95 39.38
N LEU A 138 -33.25 -9.05 40.30
CA LEU A 138 -33.51 -9.49 41.68
C LEU A 138 -32.64 -8.73 42.70
N GLY A 139 -33.32 -8.10 43.67
CA GLY A 139 -32.85 -7.85 45.04
C GLY A 139 -31.51 -7.10 45.26
N ARG A 140 -31.58 -5.80 45.58
CA ARG A 140 -30.59 -5.17 46.47
C ARG A 140 -30.88 -5.60 47.91
N ALA A 141 -29.82 -5.95 48.66
CA ALA A 141 -29.81 -6.04 50.11
C ALA A 141 -28.54 -5.36 50.66
N SER A 142 -28.55 -4.90 51.91
CA SER A 142 -27.60 -3.91 52.44
C SER A 142 -26.61 -4.46 53.47
N ALA A 143 -25.38 -3.91 53.43
CA ALA A 143 -24.41 -3.71 54.52
C ALA A 143 -24.43 -4.63 55.76
N GLY A 144 -23.33 -5.36 55.96
CA GLY A 144 -22.93 -5.95 57.25
C GLY A 144 -21.41 -6.07 57.32
N SER A 145 -20.80 -5.61 58.42
CA SER A 145 -19.35 -5.59 58.62
C SER A 145 -18.90 -6.72 59.56
N LEU A 146 -17.81 -7.42 59.23
CA LEU A 146 -17.17 -8.35 60.17
C LEU A 146 -15.68 -8.62 59.89
N LEU A 147 -14.96 -8.79 61.00
CA LEU A 147 -13.52 -8.88 61.19
C LEU A 147 -12.81 -9.99 60.39
N VAL A 148 -11.54 -9.74 60.03
CA VAL A 148 -10.59 -10.76 59.54
C VAL A 148 -9.53 -11.04 60.63
N PRO A 149 -9.34 -12.30 61.08
CA PRO A 149 -8.33 -12.67 62.07
C PRO A 149 -6.92 -12.84 61.47
N ASN A 150 -5.91 -13.05 62.32
CA ASN A 150 -4.48 -12.85 62.01
C ASN A 150 -3.59 -13.98 62.62
N ARG A 151 -2.33 -14.07 62.16
CA ARG A 151 -1.19 -14.93 62.63
C ARG A 151 -1.17 -16.40 62.14
N PRO A 152 -0.03 -17.13 62.24
CA PRO A 152 1.37 -16.70 62.49
C PRO A 152 2.41 -17.22 61.46
N ARG A 153 3.64 -16.68 61.53
CA ARG A 153 4.87 -17.36 61.03
C ARG A 153 5.53 -18.15 62.18
N PRO A 154 6.23 -19.26 61.90
CA PRO A 154 7.34 -19.73 62.74
C PRO A 154 8.66 -19.05 62.34
N SER A 155 9.65 -19.05 63.24
CA SER A 155 11.01 -18.59 62.97
C SER A 155 12.04 -19.43 63.74
N ARG A 156 13.25 -19.57 63.19
CA ARG A 156 14.46 -19.95 63.94
C ARG A 156 15.69 -19.34 63.27
N ARG A 157 16.73 -19.10 64.07
CA ARG A 157 18.01 -18.44 63.73
C ARG A 157 19.17 -19.42 63.93
N HIS A 158 20.39 -18.91 63.71
CA HIS A 158 21.71 -19.53 63.92
C HIS A 158 22.17 -20.40 62.73
N LEU A 159 23.44 -20.35 62.29
CA LEU A 159 24.64 -19.67 62.83
C LEU A 159 25.46 -18.99 61.72
N PHE A 160 26.42 -18.13 62.11
CA PHE A 160 27.39 -17.51 61.20
C PHE A 160 28.46 -18.52 60.76
N SER A 161 28.90 -18.41 59.50
CA SER A 161 30.31 -18.61 59.13
C SER A 161 30.63 -17.72 57.93
N ALA A 162 31.76 -17.03 57.97
CA ALA A 162 32.18 -16.10 56.93
C ALA A 162 33.54 -16.53 56.37
N ASN A 163 33.55 -17.09 55.16
CA ASN A 163 34.79 -17.32 54.42
C ASN A 163 34.87 -16.38 53.22
N LYS A 164 35.96 -15.62 53.16
CA LYS A 164 36.33 -14.85 51.96
C LYS A 164 36.89 -15.82 50.92
N THR A 165 36.38 -15.75 49.69
CA THR A 165 37.05 -16.33 48.51
C THR A 165 37.16 -15.24 47.46
N ALA A 166 38.33 -15.11 46.84
CA ALA A 166 38.68 -13.93 46.06
C ALA A 166 37.96 -13.85 44.72
N VAL A 167 37.58 -12.64 44.32
CA VAL A 167 37.22 -12.34 42.92
C VAL A 167 38.52 -12.26 42.12
N LEU A 168 38.79 -13.27 41.30
CA LEU A 168 39.82 -13.21 40.26
C LEU A 168 39.18 -12.73 38.95
N PRO A 169 39.73 -11.71 38.27
CA PRO A 169 39.23 -11.28 36.97
C PRO A 169 39.66 -12.28 35.89
N ILE A 170 38.69 -13.00 35.31
CA ILE A 170 38.95 -13.89 34.17
C ILE A 170 39.14 -13.03 32.91
N THR A 171 40.37 -12.60 32.67
CA THR A 171 40.80 -11.80 31.50
C THR A 171 41.00 -12.65 30.25
N ASP A 172 40.05 -13.54 29.94
CA ASP A 172 40.19 -14.45 28.80
C ASP A 172 39.65 -13.86 27.49
N ARG A 173 40.59 -13.31 26.70
CA ARG A 173 40.38 -12.78 25.35
C ARG A 173 39.97 -13.88 24.35
N SER A 174 40.30 -15.14 24.62
CA SER A 174 39.97 -16.29 23.75
C SER A 174 38.50 -16.68 23.83
N VAL A 175 37.87 -16.60 25.01
CA VAL A 175 36.43 -16.93 25.18
C VAL A 175 35.56 -15.92 24.43
N ARG A 176 35.88 -14.62 24.50
CA ARG A 176 35.22 -13.61 23.65
C ARG A 176 35.47 -13.86 22.17
N ALA A 177 36.69 -14.25 21.77
CA ALA A 177 37.00 -14.54 20.37
C ALA A 177 36.29 -15.80 19.84
N MET A 178 36.10 -16.85 20.66
CA MET A 178 35.36 -18.05 20.28
C MET A 178 33.84 -17.83 20.27
N ALA A 179 33.30 -17.05 21.21
CA ALA A 179 31.91 -16.59 21.15
C ALA A 179 31.66 -15.74 19.90
N SER A 180 32.53 -14.79 19.60
CA SER A 180 32.48 -13.95 18.40
C SER A 180 32.60 -14.78 17.11
N LYS A 181 33.53 -15.75 17.02
CA LYS A 181 33.64 -16.65 15.85
C LYS A 181 32.44 -17.57 15.68
N SER A 182 31.86 -18.06 16.77
CA SER A 182 30.65 -18.89 16.72
C SER A 182 29.43 -18.07 16.29
N LEU A 183 29.33 -16.83 16.77
CA LEU A 183 28.32 -15.86 16.34
C LEU A 183 28.51 -15.50 14.85
N ALA A 184 29.73 -15.27 14.38
CA ALA A 184 30.05 -14.98 12.98
C ALA A 184 29.77 -16.18 12.03
N LEU A 185 29.90 -17.41 12.53
CA LEU A 185 29.49 -18.62 11.80
C LEU A 185 27.96 -18.81 11.77
N LEU A 186 27.25 -18.29 12.77
CA LEU A 186 25.79 -18.23 12.79
C LEU A 186 25.25 -17.08 11.90
N THR A 187 25.85 -15.88 11.93
CA THR A 187 25.49 -14.78 11.01
C THR A 187 25.77 -15.17 9.56
N ARG A 188 26.86 -15.91 9.28
CA ARG A 188 27.13 -16.48 7.95
C ARG A 188 26.06 -17.41 7.38
N ARG A 189 25.14 -17.94 8.20
CA ARG A 189 23.95 -18.68 7.73
C ARG A 189 22.68 -17.83 7.61
N HIS A 190 22.70 -16.58 8.05
CA HIS A 190 21.53 -15.68 8.03
C HIS A 190 21.51 -14.64 6.90
N PHE A 191 22.62 -14.42 6.18
CA PHE A 191 22.66 -13.54 4.99
C PHE A 191 21.55 -13.84 3.97
N SER A 192 21.16 -15.11 3.77
CA SER A 192 20.12 -15.48 2.81
C SER A 192 18.70 -15.01 3.20
N SER A 193 18.44 -14.74 4.49
CA SER A 193 17.08 -14.44 4.98
C SER A 193 16.69 -12.96 4.94
N ILE A 194 17.63 -12.04 4.73
CA ILE A 194 17.38 -10.57 4.66
C ILE A 194 17.62 -9.99 3.25
N ARG A 195 18.25 -10.78 2.36
CA ARG A 195 18.41 -10.45 0.94
C ARG A 195 17.06 -10.40 0.20
N PRO A 196 16.94 -9.56 -0.84
CA PRO A 196 15.67 -9.29 -1.52
C PRO A 196 15.22 -10.45 -2.42
N HIS A 197 13.90 -10.62 -2.51
CA HIS A 197 13.26 -11.65 -3.32
C HIS A 197 13.43 -11.42 -4.82
N ILE A 198 13.27 -12.48 -5.59
CA ILE A 198 13.14 -12.41 -7.05
C ILE A 198 11.69 -12.00 -7.35
N TYR A 199 11.54 -10.87 -8.03
CA TYR A 199 10.23 -10.34 -8.44
C TYR A 199 9.88 -10.85 -9.85
N PRO A 200 8.84 -11.71 -9.99
CA PRO A 200 8.43 -12.27 -11.28
C PRO A 200 7.73 -11.23 -12.16
N GLY A 201 7.47 -11.61 -13.42
CA GLY A 201 6.77 -10.79 -14.42
C GLY A 201 7.67 -10.34 -15.58
N THR A 202 7.07 -10.22 -16.76
CA THR A 202 7.73 -9.75 -17.98
C THR A 202 7.96 -8.25 -17.91
N ARG A 203 9.22 -7.80 -17.89
CA ARG A 203 9.56 -6.38 -17.71
C ARG A 203 9.58 -5.64 -19.04
N LEU A 204 8.93 -4.47 -19.11
CA LEU A 204 9.13 -3.52 -20.19
C LEU A 204 10.55 -2.90 -20.11
N PRO A 205 11.12 -2.41 -21.23
CA PRO A 205 12.38 -1.66 -21.18
C PRO A 205 12.27 -0.41 -20.31
N HIS A 206 12.87 -0.45 -19.12
CA HIS A 206 13.01 0.71 -18.25
C HIS A 206 13.99 1.73 -18.87
N ALA A 207 13.92 2.99 -18.42
CA ALA A 207 14.83 4.04 -18.88
C ALA A 207 16.30 3.68 -18.54
N LYS A 208 17.04 3.15 -19.51
CA LYS A 208 18.44 2.72 -19.36
C LYS A 208 19.30 3.28 -20.49
N TYR A 209 20.28 4.12 -20.15
CA TYR A 209 21.16 4.79 -21.09
C TYR A 209 22.61 4.70 -20.60
N GLY A 210 23.56 4.39 -21.49
CA GLY A 210 24.98 4.22 -21.11
C GLY A 210 25.22 3.16 -20.02
N GLY A 211 24.33 2.17 -19.90
CA GLY A 211 24.37 1.15 -18.85
C GLY A 211 23.73 1.57 -17.50
N ARG A 212 23.41 2.86 -17.30
CA ARG A 212 22.79 3.39 -16.09
C ARG A 212 21.27 3.48 -16.23
N HIS A 213 20.54 3.28 -15.14
CA HIS A 213 19.08 3.31 -15.08
C HIS A 213 18.57 4.62 -14.47
N THR A 214 17.66 5.31 -15.14
CA THR A 214 16.96 6.47 -14.55
C THR A 214 15.80 5.98 -13.68
N VAL A 215 15.73 6.44 -12.42
CA VAL A 215 14.67 6.10 -11.47
C VAL A 215 14.04 7.38 -10.92
N THR A 216 12.72 7.44 -10.87
CA THR A 216 12.00 8.56 -10.25
C THR A 216 12.13 8.50 -8.74
N MET A 217 12.56 9.58 -8.09
CA MET A 217 12.64 9.70 -6.64
C MET A 217 11.60 10.71 -6.15
N LEU A 218 10.67 10.27 -5.30
CA LEU A 218 9.62 11.08 -4.71
C LEU A 218 9.90 11.28 -3.21
N PRO A 219 10.42 12.44 -2.76
CA PRO A 219 10.88 12.62 -1.38
C PRO A 219 9.79 12.45 -0.32
N GLY A 220 8.55 12.90 -0.59
CA GLY A 220 7.44 12.80 0.36
C GLY A 220 7.52 13.81 1.50
N ASP A 221 6.84 13.49 2.59
CA ASP A 221 6.74 14.30 3.81
C ASP A 221 7.59 13.74 4.97
N GLY A 222 7.72 14.54 6.04
CA GLY A 222 8.35 14.13 7.29
C GLY A 222 9.82 13.73 7.12
N ILE A 223 10.18 12.49 7.47
CA ILE A 223 11.56 11.99 7.35
C ILE A 223 11.99 11.68 5.90
N GLY A 224 11.05 11.61 4.96
CA GLY A 224 11.31 11.13 3.59
C GLY A 224 12.49 11.83 2.89
N PRO A 225 12.56 13.18 2.85
CA PRO A 225 13.67 13.89 2.23
C PRO A 225 15.04 13.60 2.87
N GLU A 226 15.11 13.48 4.20
CA GLU A 226 16.34 13.14 4.95
C GLU A 226 16.85 11.75 4.57
N MET A 227 15.94 10.77 4.48
CA MET A 227 16.28 9.40 4.07
C MET A 227 16.67 9.29 2.59
N MET A 228 16.01 10.03 1.70
CA MET A 228 16.33 10.03 0.27
C MET A 228 17.73 10.59 -0.02
N GLU A 229 18.15 11.63 0.69
CA GLU A 229 19.50 12.18 0.52
C GLU A 229 20.58 11.20 1.04
N HIS A 230 20.28 10.44 2.09
CA HIS A 230 21.12 9.33 2.53
C HIS A 230 21.20 8.18 1.49
N ILE A 231 20.11 7.85 0.81
CA ILE A 231 20.12 6.89 -0.31
C ILE A 231 21.01 7.40 -1.44
N LYS A 232 20.87 8.67 -1.87
CA LYS A 232 21.73 9.27 -2.90
C LYS A 232 23.21 9.20 -2.51
N ARG A 233 23.55 9.52 -1.26
CA ARG A 233 24.93 9.45 -0.73
C ARG A 233 25.51 8.03 -0.84
N ILE A 234 24.75 7.01 -0.40
CA ILE A 234 25.15 5.60 -0.51
C ILE A 234 25.34 5.19 -1.97
N PHE A 235 24.40 5.52 -2.84
CA PHE A 235 24.42 5.14 -4.26
C PHE A 235 25.57 5.80 -5.03
N SER A 236 25.85 7.08 -4.73
CA SER A 236 26.98 7.83 -5.27
C SER A 236 28.31 7.19 -4.84
N PHE A 237 28.47 6.89 -3.55
CA PHE A 237 29.68 6.26 -3.01
C PHE A 237 29.94 4.85 -3.58
N ALA A 238 28.91 4.00 -3.64
CA ALA A 238 29.05 2.63 -4.14
C ALA A 238 29.16 2.54 -5.68
N HIS A 239 28.99 3.66 -6.37
CA HIS A 239 28.95 3.81 -7.83
C HIS A 239 27.92 2.89 -8.50
N PHE A 240 26.73 2.75 -7.90
CA PHE A 240 25.65 1.96 -8.48
C PHE A 240 25.16 2.57 -9.81
N PRO A 241 24.74 1.76 -10.79
CA PRO A 241 24.32 2.22 -12.12
C PRO A 241 22.87 2.75 -12.13
N VAL A 242 22.56 3.66 -11.21
CA VAL A 242 21.24 4.29 -11.04
C VAL A 242 21.38 5.81 -10.90
N ASP A 243 20.57 6.55 -11.65
CA ASP A 243 20.47 8.01 -11.62
C ASP A 243 19.07 8.42 -11.15
N PHE A 244 18.99 9.25 -10.11
CA PHE A 244 17.72 9.61 -9.47
C PHE A 244 17.14 10.92 -10.02
N GLU A 245 16.08 10.84 -10.81
CA GLU A 245 15.27 11.99 -11.17
C GLU A 245 14.36 12.36 -9.99
N THR A 246 14.73 13.38 -9.23
CA THR A 246 13.95 13.83 -8.07
C THR A 246 12.76 14.68 -8.52
N VAL A 247 11.54 14.26 -8.17
CA VAL A 247 10.31 15.01 -8.42
C VAL A 247 9.60 15.27 -7.09
N GLU A 248 9.39 16.54 -6.77
CA GLU A 248 8.76 16.95 -5.51
C GLU A 248 7.27 16.61 -5.49
N LEU A 249 6.89 15.71 -4.59
CA LEU A 249 5.49 15.39 -4.29
C LEU A 249 5.31 15.19 -2.79
N ASN A 250 4.55 16.08 -2.16
CA ASN A 250 4.31 16.13 -0.72
C ASN A 250 2.83 16.45 -0.41
N SER A 251 2.49 16.55 0.87
CA SER A 251 1.12 16.83 1.36
C SER A 251 0.73 18.31 1.39
N LYS A 252 1.71 19.23 1.31
CA LYS A 252 1.51 20.68 1.48
C LYS A 252 1.11 21.35 0.18
N ASP A 253 1.77 20.99 -0.92
CA ASP A 253 1.39 21.44 -2.25
C ASP A 253 0.14 20.68 -2.72
N LEU A 254 -1.03 21.31 -2.63
CA LEU A 254 -2.30 20.71 -3.07
C LEU A 254 -2.52 20.76 -4.58
N ASN A 255 -1.60 21.31 -5.38
CA ASN A 255 -1.77 21.45 -6.82
C ASN A 255 -1.87 20.07 -7.52
N ALA A 256 -2.87 19.90 -8.39
CA ALA A 256 -3.03 18.69 -9.19
C ALA A 256 -1.85 18.47 -10.16
N THR A 257 -1.26 19.55 -10.71
CA THR A 257 -0.18 19.45 -11.70
C THR A 257 1.04 18.69 -11.17
N SER A 258 1.35 18.82 -9.87
CA SER A 258 2.50 18.17 -9.24
C SER A 258 2.33 16.65 -9.15
N LEU A 259 1.08 16.17 -9.02
CA LEU A 259 0.77 14.74 -9.12
C LEU A 259 0.91 14.24 -10.57
N GLU A 260 0.46 15.02 -11.57
CA GLU A 260 0.65 14.68 -12.98
C GLU A 260 2.14 14.60 -13.36
N PHE A 261 2.98 15.52 -12.86
CA PHE A 261 4.43 15.46 -13.08
C PHE A 261 5.07 14.22 -12.44
N ALA A 262 4.69 13.88 -11.20
CA ALA A 262 5.17 12.68 -10.54
C ALA A 262 4.75 11.39 -11.27
N LEU A 263 3.50 11.33 -11.75
CA LEU A 263 2.99 10.23 -12.56
C LEU A 263 3.75 10.11 -13.89
N MET A 264 3.86 11.21 -14.64
CA MET A 264 4.57 11.26 -15.93
C MET A 264 6.04 10.80 -15.80
N ALA A 265 6.73 11.17 -14.72
CA ALA A 265 8.07 10.68 -14.44
C ALA A 265 8.09 9.17 -14.12
N CYS A 266 7.14 8.67 -13.31
CA CYS A 266 6.99 7.24 -13.05
C CYS A 266 6.70 6.43 -14.34
N GLU A 267 5.86 6.95 -15.24
CA GLU A 267 5.52 6.31 -16.51
C GLU A 267 6.72 6.29 -17.48
N ARG A 268 7.46 7.40 -17.58
CA ARG A 268 8.66 7.50 -18.43
C ARG A 268 9.80 6.60 -17.98
N ASN A 269 10.06 6.56 -16.67
CA ASN A 269 11.20 5.82 -16.12
C ASN A 269 10.85 4.34 -15.84
N GLY A 270 9.57 4.06 -15.58
CA GLY A 270 9.00 2.75 -15.26
C GLY A 270 9.22 2.29 -13.81
N ILE A 271 10.17 2.88 -13.09
CA ILE A 271 10.52 2.54 -11.72
C ILE A 271 10.63 3.83 -10.89
N ALA A 272 10.11 3.78 -9.66
CA ALA A 272 10.17 4.88 -8.71
C ALA A 272 10.50 4.41 -7.28
N ILE A 273 11.23 5.24 -6.53
CA ILE A 273 11.44 5.11 -5.08
C ILE A 273 10.82 6.30 -4.34
N LYS A 274 10.12 6.04 -3.23
CA LYS A 274 9.13 6.96 -2.66
C LYS A 274 9.19 7.02 -1.13
N GLY A 275 9.16 8.25 -0.60
CA GLY A 275 8.89 8.54 0.81
C GLY A 275 7.39 8.52 1.13
N ASN A 276 7.03 8.60 2.42
CA ASN A 276 5.62 8.64 2.79
C ASN A 276 5.03 10.02 2.57
N ILE A 277 3.94 10.09 1.81
CA ILE A 277 3.18 11.32 1.57
C ILE A 277 2.03 11.34 2.58
N GLU A 278 1.85 12.43 3.31
CA GLU A 278 0.78 12.50 4.31
C GLU A 278 -0.60 12.50 3.63
N THR A 279 -1.56 11.79 4.22
CA THR A 279 -2.94 11.70 3.72
C THR A 279 -3.85 12.12 4.85
N LYS A 280 -4.61 13.18 4.62
CA LYS A 280 -5.56 13.69 5.60
C LYS A 280 -6.85 12.87 5.58
N PHE A 281 -7.58 12.94 6.69
CA PHE A 281 -8.89 12.32 6.91
C PHE A 281 -9.92 13.35 7.42
N ASP A 282 -9.56 14.63 7.40
CA ASP A 282 -10.36 15.76 7.90
C ASP A 282 -11.47 16.19 6.93
N HIS A 283 -11.36 15.82 5.65
CA HIS A 283 -12.32 16.15 4.59
C HIS A 283 -12.70 14.89 3.79
N PRO A 284 -14.00 14.56 3.61
CA PRO A 284 -14.41 13.37 2.84
C PRO A 284 -13.89 13.36 1.41
N ASP A 285 -13.89 14.51 0.73
CA ASP A 285 -13.42 14.62 -0.66
C ASP A 285 -11.88 14.61 -0.81
N PHE A 286 -11.10 14.34 0.24
CA PHE A 286 -9.64 14.31 0.17
C PHE A 286 -9.13 13.02 -0.52
N ILE A 287 -8.96 13.09 -1.84
CA ILE A 287 -8.37 12.00 -2.62
C ILE A 287 -6.90 11.78 -2.21
N SER A 288 -6.60 10.61 -1.64
CA SER A 288 -5.24 10.26 -1.23
C SER A 288 -4.32 10.09 -2.46
N ARG A 289 -3.32 10.95 -2.58
CA ARG A 289 -2.22 10.84 -3.58
C ARG A 289 -1.56 9.46 -3.58
N ASN A 290 -1.44 8.84 -2.41
CA ASN A 290 -0.91 7.47 -2.28
C ASN A 290 -1.80 6.45 -2.99
N VAL A 291 -3.13 6.59 -2.94
CA VAL A 291 -4.07 5.70 -3.64
C VAL A 291 -4.08 6.01 -5.14
N GLU A 292 -4.05 7.29 -5.51
CA GLU A 292 -4.11 7.71 -6.91
C GLU A 292 -2.90 7.23 -7.73
N ILE A 293 -1.68 7.29 -7.17
CA ILE A 293 -0.48 6.71 -7.79
C ILE A 293 -0.66 5.21 -8.04
N ARG A 294 -1.21 4.46 -7.08
CA ARG A 294 -1.42 3.01 -7.22
C ARG A 294 -2.48 2.67 -8.26
N ARG A 295 -3.55 3.46 -8.35
CA ARG A 295 -4.64 3.26 -9.31
C ARG A 295 -4.23 3.61 -10.74
N ARG A 296 -3.59 4.77 -10.96
CA ARG A 296 -3.20 5.23 -12.31
C ARG A 296 -1.99 4.47 -12.88
N LEU A 297 -1.08 3.98 -12.04
CA LEU A 297 0.02 3.10 -12.46
C LEU A 297 -0.34 1.59 -12.38
N ASP A 298 -1.60 1.25 -12.06
CA ASP A 298 -2.13 -0.12 -11.92
C ASP A 298 -1.23 -1.06 -11.08
N LEU A 299 -0.75 -0.58 -9.93
CA LEU A 299 0.22 -1.26 -9.06
C LEU A 299 -0.48 -2.27 -8.14
N TYR A 300 -1.13 -3.28 -8.74
CA TYR A 300 -2.07 -4.20 -8.09
C TYR A 300 -1.50 -5.10 -7.00
N ALA A 301 -0.20 -5.38 -7.00
CA ALA A 301 0.44 -6.24 -6.00
C ALA A 301 1.25 -5.39 -5.01
N ASN A 302 0.82 -5.35 -3.74
CA ASN A 302 1.63 -4.81 -2.66
C ASN A 302 2.34 -5.96 -1.91
N ILE A 303 3.67 -5.87 -1.81
CA ILE A 303 4.54 -6.93 -1.27
C ILE A 303 5.31 -6.36 -0.08
N LEU A 304 5.32 -7.09 1.05
CA LEU A 304 6.17 -6.81 2.21
C LEU A 304 6.94 -8.06 2.64
N HIS A 305 8.20 -7.90 3.02
CA HIS A 305 9.03 -8.97 3.59
C HIS A 305 9.35 -8.73 5.06
N CYS A 306 8.57 -9.39 5.92
CA CYS A 306 8.68 -9.32 7.37
C CYS A 306 9.60 -10.45 7.88
N VAL A 307 10.90 -10.16 7.99
CA VAL A 307 11.92 -11.05 8.57
C VAL A 307 12.44 -10.53 9.91
N SER A 308 12.66 -11.44 10.87
CA SER A 308 13.31 -11.16 12.15
C SER A 308 14.81 -10.91 11.98
N ILE A 309 15.27 -9.70 12.30
CA ILE A 309 16.71 -9.41 12.45
C ILE A 309 17.19 -9.97 13.80
N PRO A 310 18.25 -10.82 13.86
CA PRO A 310 18.60 -11.54 15.08
C PRO A 310 18.83 -10.67 16.32
N THR A 311 19.55 -9.55 16.14
CA THR A 311 19.98 -8.61 17.18
C THR A 311 18.89 -7.65 17.65
N VAL A 312 17.84 -7.41 16.87
CA VAL A 312 16.75 -6.50 17.25
C VAL A 312 15.93 -7.12 18.38
N PRO A 313 15.62 -6.42 19.49
CA PRO A 313 14.80 -6.95 20.57
C PRO A 313 13.34 -7.13 20.13
N THR A 314 12.87 -8.38 20.07
CA THR A 314 11.51 -8.74 19.63
C THR A 314 10.94 -9.88 20.48
N ARG A 315 9.61 -9.89 20.68
CA ARG A 315 8.91 -10.95 21.44
C ARG A 315 8.94 -12.30 20.72
N HIS A 316 8.89 -12.28 19.39
CA HIS A 316 8.94 -13.47 18.53
C HIS A 316 10.24 -13.47 17.74
N LYS A 317 10.77 -14.66 17.44
CA LYS A 317 12.04 -14.87 16.75
C LYS A 317 11.87 -15.89 15.61
N GLY A 318 12.72 -15.81 14.59
CA GLY A 318 12.64 -16.70 13.43
C GLY A 318 11.37 -16.49 12.59
N ILE A 319 10.86 -15.26 12.51
CA ILE A 319 9.84 -14.88 11.53
C ILE A 319 10.55 -14.65 10.19
N ASP A 320 10.00 -15.20 9.12
CA ASP A 320 10.33 -14.89 7.73
C ASP A 320 9.05 -15.08 6.90
N ILE A 321 8.20 -14.05 6.86
CA ILE A 321 6.89 -14.07 6.21
C ILE A 321 6.90 -13.06 5.06
N VAL A 322 6.34 -13.45 3.92
CA VAL A 322 6.02 -12.52 2.84
C VAL A 322 4.51 -12.30 2.79
N LEU A 323 4.09 -11.04 2.73
CA LEU A 323 2.70 -10.64 2.60
C LEU A 323 2.47 -10.11 1.18
N ILE A 324 1.51 -10.69 0.45
CA ILE A 324 1.10 -10.24 -0.87
C ILE A 324 -0.37 -9.83 -0.82
N ARG A 325 -0.62 -8.57 -1.15
CA ARG A 325 -1.88 -7.85 -0.96
C ARG A 325 -2.38 -7.31 -2.30
N GLU A 326 -3.67 -7.52 -2.57
CA GLU A 326 -4.40 -6.79 -3.62
C GLU A 326 -4.45 -5.30 -3.25
N ASN A 327 -4.14 -4.40 -4.19
CA ASN A 327 -3.81 -3.00 -3.93
C ASN A 327 -4.62 -1.99 -4.77
N THR A 328 -5.48 -2.47 -5.68
CA THR A 328 -6.23 -1.69 -6.69
C THR A 328 -7.75 -1.71 -6.54
N GLU A 329 -8.34 -2.71 -5.88
CA GLU A 329 -9.80 -2.82 -5.68
C GLU A 329 -10.15 -3.05 -4.18
N GLY A 330 -11.28 -3.72 -3.92
CA GLY A 330 -11.80 -3.92 -2.58
C GLY A 330 -12.35 -2.64 -1.97
N GLU A 331 -12.01 -2.40 -0.71
CA GLU A 331 -12.47 -1.27 0.08
C GLU A 331 -11.78 0.07 -0.28
N TYR A 332 -10.70 0.03 -1.07
CA TYR A 332 -10.04 1.23 -1.61
C TYR A 332 -10.64 1.70 -2.95
N SER A 333 -11.83 1.19 -3.32
CA SER A 333 -12.65 1.72 -4.41
C SER A 333 -12.99 3.20 -4.20
N GLY A 334 -13.15 3.64 -2.95
CA GLY A 334 -13.54 4.99 -2.56
C GLY A 334 -15.02 5.32 -2.83
N LEU A 335 -15.84 4.30 -3.07
CA LEU A 335 -17.24 4.47 -3.46
C LEU A 335 -18.16 4.50 -2.22
N GLU A 336 -18.16 5.63 -1.53
CA GLU A 336 -19.03 5.88 -0.37
C GLU A 336 -20.04 7.00 -0.67
N HIS A 337 -21.27 6.89 -0.14
CA HIS A 337 -22.28 7.95 -0.27
C HIS A 337 -23.26 7.96 0.91
N GLU A 338 -23.82 9.14 1.23
CA GLU A 338 -24.90 9.28 2.20
C GLU A 338 -26.26 9.20 1.48
N THR A 339 -26.94 8.06 1.59
CA THR A 339 -28.22 7.81 0.89
C THR A 339 -29.37 8.60 1.52
N ILE A 340 -29.35 8.72 2.85
CA ILE A 340 -30.22 9.55 3.69
C ILE A 340 -29.34 10.04 4.84
N LYS A 341 -29.56 11.26 5.36
CA LYS A 341 -28.77 11.83 6.46
C LYS A 341 -28.62 10.86 7.64
N GLY A 342 -27.38 10.46 7.96
CA GLY A 342 -27.03 9.46 8.97
C GLY A 342 -26.91 8.02 8.46
N VAL A 343 -27.08 7.77 7.16
CA VAL A 343 -27.00 6.45 6.52
C VAL A 343 -25.95 6.50 5.40
N ILE A 344 -24.74 6.00 5.72
CA ILE A 344 -23.63 5.89 4.78
C ILE A 344 -23.60 4.48 4.19
N GLU A 345 -23.61 4.37 2.86
CA GLU A 345 -23.34 3.13 2.13
C GLU A 345 -21.93 3.16 1.55
N SER A 346 -21.20 2.03 1.65
CA SER A 346 -19.81 1.87 1.19
C SER A 346 -19.71 0.65 0.26
N ILE A 347 -19.31 0.88 -1.00
CA ILE A 347 -19.41 -0.10 -2.08
C ILE A 347 -18.04 -0.73 -2.36
N LYS A 348 -17.76 -1.85 -1.68
CA LYS A 348 -16.64 -2.75 -1.97
C LYS A 348 -16.85 -3.43 -3.33
N LEU A 349 -15.94 -3.23 -4.26
CA LEU A 349 -15.91 -3.96 -5.54
C LEU A 349 -14.79 -5.00 -5.54
N VAL A 350 -15.09 -6.20 -6.04
CA VAL A 350 -14.13 -7.31 -6.17
C VAL A 350 -14.35 -7.98 -7.52
N THR A 351 -13.30 -8.21 -8.30
CA THR A 351 -13.40 -8.73 -9.68
C THR A 351 -12.55 -9.96 -9.90
N ARG A 352 -13.09 -10.93 -10.66
CA ARG A 352 -12.38 -12.18 -11.00
C ARG A 352 -10.99 -11.92 -11.59
N ARG A 353 -10.89 -10.99 -12.55
CA ARG A 353 -9.63 -10.60 -13.21
C ARG A 353 -8.56 -10.13 -12.21
N ASN A 354 -8.94 -9.27 -11.25
CA ASN A 354 -7.97 -8.72 -10.30
C ASN A 354 -7.53 -9.77 -9.27
N ILE A 355 -8.43 -10.68 -8.87
CA ILE A 355 -8.06 -11.85 -8.07
C ILE A 355 -7.12 -12.79 -8.85
N GLU A 356 -7.43 -13.07 -10.12
CA GLU A 356 -6.63 -13.98 -10.95
C GLU A 356 -5.19 -13.47 -11.14
N ARG A 357 -4.98 -12.16 -11.36
CA ARG A 357 -3.61 -11.60 -11.44
C ARG A 357 -2.86 -11.63 -10.11
N ILE A 358 -3.48 -11.25 -8.99
CA ILE A 358 -2.77 -11.26 -7.69
C ILE A 358 -2.48 -12.67 -7.18
N ALA A 359 -3.38 -13.63 -7.43
CA ALA A 359 -3.15 -15.04 -7.14
C ALA A 359 -2.01 -15.61 -8.01
N ARG A 360 -2.03 -15.33 -9.33
CA ARG A 360 -0.97 -15.74 -10.26
C ARG A 360 0.39 -15.20 -9.84
N TYR A 361 0.49 -13.89 -9.64
CA TYR A 361 1.69 -13.23 -9.15
C TYR A 361 2.21 -13.85 -7.85
N THR A 362 1.31 -14.21 -6.92
CA THR A 362 1.66 -14.86 -5.65
C THR A 362 2.31 -16.22 -5.85
N PHE A 363 1.75 -17.09 -6.70
CA PHE A 363 2.31 -18.42 -6.94
C PHE A 363 3.58 -18.39 -7.79
N GLU A 364 3.68 -17.48 -8.77
CA GLU A 364 4.91 -17.24 -9.53
C GLU A 364 6.04 -16.73 -8.61
N PHE A 365 5.72 -15.79 -7.72
CA PHE A 365 6.65 -15.29 -6.70
C PHE A 365 7.06 -16.41 -5.74
N ALA A 366 6.12 -17.27 -5.33
CA ALA A 366 6.40 -18.40 -4.46
C ALA A 366 7.39 -19.38 -5.10
N ALA A 367 7.15 -19.75 -6.36
CA ALA A 367 8.02 -20.62 -7.13
C ALA A 367 9.42 -20.01 -7.32
N ALA A 368 9.50 -18.75 -7.77
CA ALA A 368 10.76 -18.04 -7.99
C ALA A 368 11.62 -17.92 -6.72
N ASN A 369 10.99 -17.80 -5.55
CA ASN A 369 11.66 -17.65 -4.26
C ASN A 369 11.77 -18.95 -3.46
N ASN A 370 11.50 -20.10 -4.08
CA ASN A 370 11.52 -21.43 -3.44
C ASN A 370 10.59 -21.59 -2.23
N ARG A 371 9.63 -20.67 -2.02
CA ARG A 371 8.61 -20.70 -0.97
C ARG A 371 7.71 -21.93 -1.17
N LYS A 372 7.14 -22.43 -0.08
CA LYS A 372 6.46 -23.73 -0.05
C LYS A 372 4.98 -23.66 0.30
N LYS A 373 4.51 -22.59 0.96
CA LYS A 373 3.10 -22.45 1.33
C LYS A 373 2.53 -21.06 1.04
N VAL A 374 1.32 -21.04 0.50
CA VAL A 374 0.49 -19.83 0.30
C VAL A 374 -0.78 -19.95 1.15
N THR A 375 -0.96 -19.00 2.08
CA THR A 375 -2.12 -18.89 2.97
C THR A 375 -3.08 -17.82 2.44
N ALA A 376 -4.23 -18.21 1.88
CA ALA A 376 -5.26 -17.27 1.46
C ALA A 376 -6.07 -16.77 2.66
N VAL A 377 -6.01 -15.47 2.95
CA VAL A 377 -6.70 -14.84 4.09
C VAL A 377 -7.98 -14.13 3.64
N HIS A 378 -9.11 -14.45 4.28
CA HIS A 378 -10.44 -14.01 3.82
C HIS A 378 -11.47 -13.83 4.95
N LYS A 379 -12.64 -13.29 4.63
CA LYS A 379 -13.86 -13.24 5.47
C LYS A 379 -15.08 -13.88 4.77
N ALA A 380 -14.84 -14.87 3.90
CA ALA A 380 -15.86 -15.62 3.15
C ALA A 380 -16.98 -16.29 4.00
N ASN A 381 -16.79 -16.45 5.31
CA ASN A 381 -17.84 -16.89 6.23
C ASN A 381 -18.99 -15.84 6.38
N ILE A 382 -18.67 -14.56 6.20
CA ILE A 382 -19.63 -13.44 6.17
C ILE A 382 -19.83 -12.94 4.73
N GLN A 383 -18.75 -12.54 4.05
CA GLN A 383 -18.77 -12.02 2.68
C GLN A 383 -18.76 -13.16 1.64
N LYS A 384 -19.83 -13.98 1.66
CA LYS A 384 -19.96 -15.24 0.91
C LYS A 384 -19.78 -15.13 -0.61
N LEU A 385 -19.99 -13.94 -1.20
CA LEU A 385 -19.84 -13.71 -2.64
C LEU A 385 -18.45 -13.16 -2.99
N GLY A 386 -18.10 -11.94 -2.57
CA GLY A 386 -16.81 -11.32 -2.94
C GLY A 386 -15.59 -12.10 -2.42
N ASP A 387 -15.54 -12.35 -1.11
CA ASP A 387 -14.46 -13.13 -0.50
C ASP A 387 -14.60 -14.64 -0.79
N GLY A 388 -15.80 -15.11 -1.12
CA GLY A 388 -16.02 -16.47 -1.65
C GLY A 388 -15.37 -16.67 -3.02
N LEU A 389 -15.52 -15.70 -3.92
CA LEU A 389 -14.87 -15.66 -5.24
C LEU A 389 -13.35 -15.58 -5.09
N PHE A 390 -12.84 -14.70 -4.20
CA PHE A 390 -11.41 -14.62 -3.88
C PHE A 390 -10.84 -16.00 -3.49
N LEU A 391 -11.49 -16.65 -2.52
CA LEU A 391 -11.10 -17.97 -2.02
C LEU A 391 -11.28 -19.09 -3.05
N GLN A 392 -12.26 -19.00 -3.95
CA GLN A 392 -12.44 -19.96 -5.03
C GLN A 392 -11.28 -19.85 -6.02
N VAL A 393 -11.06 -18.67 -6.61
CA VAL A 393 -10.04 -18.44 -7.64
C VAL A 393 -8.66 -18.86 -7.17
N ALA A 394 -8.24 -18.43 -5.97
CA ALA A 394 -6.92 -18.77 -5.44
C ALA A 394 -6.74 -20.29 -5.22
N ARG A 395 -7.80 -21.00 -4.78
CA ARG A 395 -7.78 -22.46 -4.60
C ARG A 395 -7.76 -23.21 -5.92
N ASP A 396 -8.56 -22.78 -6.89
CA ASP A 396 -8.70 -23.46 -8.17
C ASP A 396 -7.39 -23.31 -8.98
N MET A 397 -6.77 -22.12 -8.94
CA MET A 397 -5.43 -21.87 -9.50
C MET A 397 -4.34 -22.70 -8.82
N ALA A 398 -4.32 -22.77 -7.48
CA ALA A 398 -3.36 -23.60 -6.74
C ALA A 398 -3.39 -25.07 -7.19
N LYS A 399 -4.58 -25.63 -7.40
CA LYS A 399 -4.77 -27.01 -7.85
C LYS A 399 -4.41 -27.24 -9.32
N ALA A 400 -4.77 -26.30 -10.19
CA ALA A 400 -4.64 -26.46 -11.64
C ALA A 400 -3.23 -26.17 -12.15
N GLU A 401 -2.54 -25.19 -11.55
CA GLU A 401 -1.28 -24.64 -12.07
C GLU A 401 -0.10 -24.84 -11.12
N TYR A 402 -0.33 -24.87 -9.80
CA TYR A 402 0.73 -24.87 -8.78
C TYR A 402 0.63 -26.01 -7.74
N PRO A 403 0.37 -27.28 -8.13
CA PRO A 403 0.08 -28.38 -7.18
C PRO A 403 1.27 -28.77 -6.29
N TYR A 404 2.46 -28.22 -6.53
CA TYR A 404 3.68 -28.40 -5.73
C TYR A 404 3.86 -27.33 -4.63
N ILE A 405 2.91 -26.38 -4.51
CA ILE A 405 2.87 -25.36 -3.47
C ILE A 405 1.69 -25.69 -2.54
N GLU A 406 1.94 -25.77 -1.24
CA GLU A 406 0.89 -26.00 -0.25
C GLU A 406 -0.07 -24.80 -0.23
N PHE A 407 -1.36 -25.05 -0.40
CA PHE A 407 -2.39 -24.02 -0.34
C PHE A 407 -3.31 -24.24 0.86
N GLU A 408 -3.30 -23.30 1.79
CA GLU A 408 -4.24 -23.26 2.92
C GLU A 408 -5.11 -21.98 2.86
N ALA A 409 -6.22 -22.00 3.59
CA ALA A 409 -7.15 -20.88 3.66
C ALA A 409 -7.53 -20.59 5.11
N MET A 410 -7.50 -19.32 5.50
CA MET A 410 -7.71 -18.92 6.89
C MET A 410 -8.60 -17.69 7.00
N ILE A 411 -9.57 -17.73 7.92
CA ILE A 411 -10.37 -16.54 8.22
C ILE A 411 -9.50 -15.46 8.88
N VAL A 412 -9.66 -14.21 8.47
CA VAL A 412 -8.81 -13.07 8.90
C VAL A 412 -8.72 -12.90 10.42
N ASP A 413 -9.78 -13.23 11.16
CA ASP A 413 -9.80 -13.20 12.63
C ASP A 413 -8.81 -14.21 13.22
N ASN A 414 -8.85 -15.46 12.72
CA ASN A 414 -7.94 -16.52 13.13
C ASN A 414 -6.52 -16.23 12.62
N ALA A 415 -6.35 -15.74 11.39
CA ALA A 415 -5.05 -15.34 10.86
C ALA A 415 -4.38 -14.30 11.77
N SER A 416 -5.13 -13.29 12.23
CA SER A 416 -4.64 -12.27 13.17
C SER A 416 -4.24 -12.88 14.52
N MET A 417 -5.08 -13.76 15.09
CA MET A 417 -4.80 -14.46 16.35
C MET A 417 -3.58 -15.39 16.24
N GLN A 418 -3.46 -16.14 15.14
CA GLN A 418 -2.33 -17.02 14.85
C GLN A 418 -1.03 -16.25 14.64
N LEU A 419 -1.09 -15.10 13.95
CA LEU A 419 0.08 -14.27 13.65
C LEU A 419 0.72 -13.69 14.92
N VAL A 420 -0.08 -13.27 15.92
CA VAL A 420 0.44 -12.80 17.22
C VAL A 420 0.79 -13.94 18.20
N SER A 421 0.43 -15.19 17.90
CA SER A 421 0.69 -16.34 18.78
C SER A 421 1.86 -17.20 18.30
N ARG A 422 1.84 -17.59 17.04
CA ARG A 422 2.80 -18.47 16.36
C ARG A 422 2.98 -18.00 14.91
N PRO A 423 3.66 -16.86 14.67
CA PRO A 423 3.84 -16.31 13.31
C PRO A 423 4.58 -17.26 12.38
N GLN A 424 5.49 -18.09 12.90
CA GLN A 424 6.36 -19.01 12.14
C GLN A 424 5.62 -20.17 11.43
N GLN A 425 4.29 -20.19 11.46
CA GLN A 425 3.47 -21.13 10.69
C GLN A 425 3.11 -20.62 9.29
N PHE A 426 3.32 -19.34 9.02
CA PHE A 426 3.06 -18.69 7.74
C PHE A 426 4.36 -18.58 6.92
N ASP A 427 4.22 -18.62 5.59
CA ASP A 427 5.33 -18.51 4.65
C ASP A 427 5.03 -17.35 3.67
N ILE A 428 4.13 -17.57 2.71
CA ILE A 428 3.43 -16.48 2.01
C ILE A 428 1.99 -16.38 2.51
N MET A 429 1.51 -15.15 2.71
CA MET A 429 0.10 -14.86 2.96
C MET A 429 -0.47 -14.00 1.82
N LEU A 430 -1.58 -14.43 1.23
CA LEU A 430 -2.29 -13.77 0.12
C LEU A 430 -3.62 -13.20 0.60
N MET A 431 -3.89 -11.91 0.37
CA MET A 431 -5.06 -11.25 0.97
C MET A 431 -5.67 -10.09 0.16
N PRO A 432 -6.99 -9.83 0.32
CA PRO A 432 -7.66 -8.62 -0.15
C PRO A 432 -7.16 -7.34 0.53
N ASN A 433 -7.51 -6.20 -0.06
CA ASN A 433 -6.89 -4.91 0.18
C ASN A 433 -6.98 -4.40 1.64
N LEU A 434 -8.19 -4.35 2.25
CA LEU A 434 -8.32 -3.90 3.65
C LEU A 434 -7.60 -4.82 4.65
N TYR A 435 -7.77 -6.14 4.51
CA TYR A 435 -7.19 -7.11 5.45
C TYR A 435 -5.65 -7.10 5.38
N GLY A 436 -5.09 -6.90 4.19
CA GLY A 436 -3.66 -6.69 4.01
C GLY A 436 -3.13 -5.43 4.69
N ASN A 437 -3.90 -4.34 4.72
CA ASN A 437 -3.47 -3.16 5.48
C ASN A 437 -3.33 -3.45 6.98
N ILE A 438 -4.22 -4.27 7.54
CA ILE A 438 -4.21 -4.63 8.97
C ILE A 438 -3.08 -5.63 9.27
N ILE A 439 -3.01 -6.73 8.51
CA ILE A 439 -2.02 -7.80 8.72
C ILE A 439 -0.59 -7.31 8.49
N SER A 440 -0.34 -6.45 7.49
CA SER A 440 0.99 -5.85 7.28
C SER A 440 1.48 -5.04 8.47
N ASN A 441 0.61 -4.24 9.10
CA ASN A 441 1.01 -3.48 10.29
C ASN A 441 1.28 -4.39 11.51
N ILE A 442 0.54 -5.49 11.68
CA ILE A 442 0.80 -6.50 12.71
C ILE A 442 2.17 -7.17 12.46
N ALA A 443 2.43 -7.63 11.23
CA ALA A 443 3.68 -8.31 10.89
C ALA A 443 4.92 -7.40 11.02
N CYS A 444 4.83 -6.13 10.60
CA CYS A 444 5.86 -5.12 10.85
C CYS A 444 6.13 -4.94 12.35
N GLY A 445 5.08 -4.86 13.18
CA GLY A 445 5.21 -4.79 14.64
C GLY A 445 5.92 -6.01 15.25
N LEU A 446 5.66 -7.21 14.74
CA LEU A 446 6.26 -8.46 15.24
C LEU A 446 7.77 -8.58 14.97
N VAL A 447 8.28 -7.97 13.89
CA VAL A 447 9.71 -8.03 13.51
C VAL A 447 10.56 -6.88 14.05
N GLY A 448 9.97 -5.95 14.81
CA GLY A 448 10.67 -4.83 15.45
C GLY A 448 10.17 -3.44 15.07
N GLY A 449 9.18 -3.33 14.18
CA GLY A 449 8.46 -2.09 13.91
C GLY A 449 8.60 -1.53 12.49
N PRO A 450 8.02 -0.34 12.24
CA PRO A 450 7.91 0.25 10.91
C PRO A 450 9.24 0.63 10.26
N GLY A 451 10.28 0.91 11.06
CA GLY A 451 11.60 1.33 10.60
C GLY A 451 12.42 0.24 9.91
N LEU A 452 12.00 -1.03 9.96
CA LEU A 452 12.77 -2.19 9.50
C LEU A 452 12.29 -2.86 8.21
N VAL A 453 11.10 -2.51 7.71
CA VAL A 453 10.42 -3.26 6.63
C VAL A 453 10.22 -2.39 5.40
N SER A 454 10.67 -2.87 4.24
CA SER A 454 10.37 -2.29 2.92
C SER A 454 8.99 -2.71 2.42
N GLY A 455 8.44 -1.90 1.52
CA GLY A 455 7.17 -2.15 0.84
C GLY A 455 7.31 -1.90 -0.65
N ILE A 456 6.78 -2.80 -1.45
CA ILE A 456 6.86 -2.73 -2.92
C ILE A 456 5.44 -2.71 -3.45
N ASN A 457 5.19 -1.93 -4.49
CA ASN A 457 3.94 -1.94 -5.24
C ASN A 457 4.30 -2.24 -6.70
N VAL A 458 3.81 -3.35 -7.24
CA VAL A 458 4.13 -3.84 -8.60
C VAL A 458 2.85 -3.87 -9.43
N GLY A 459 2.95 -3.40 -10.67
CA GLY A 459 1.97 -3.61 -11.74
C GLY A 459 2.67 -4.19 -12.98
N ASP A 460 1.91 -4.50 -14.03
CA ASP A 460 2.44 -5.19 -15.23
C ASP A 460 3.47 -4.36 -16.03
N LYS A 461 3.59 -3.06 -15.73
CA LYS A 461 4.51 -2.12 -16.41
C LYS A 461 5.47 -1.40 -15.47
N TYR A 462 5.07 -1.19 -14.22
CA TYR A 462 5.62 -0.18 -13.34
C TYR A 462 5.87 -0.73 -11.93
N ALA A 463 6.88 -0.21 -11.23
CA ALA A 463 7.17 -0.59 -9.84
C ALA A 463 7.50 0.62 -8.95
N LEU A 464 7.00 0.61 -7.73
CA LEU A 464 7.11 1.69 -6.74
C LEU A 464 7.59 1.14 -5.38
N PHE A 465 8.81 1.50 -5.01
CA PHE A 465 9.50 1.09 -3.80
C PHE A 465 9.33 2.15 -2.70
N GLU A 466 8.92 1.74 -1.51
CA GLU A 466 8.67 2.62 -0.36
C GLU A 466 8.93 1.86 0.96
N THR A 467 8.65 2.48 2.10
CA THR A 467 8.63 1.76 3.39
C THR A 467 7.34 0.94 3.54
N GLY A 468 7.42 -0.23 4.18
CA GLY A 468 6.30 -1.17 4.32
C GLY A 468 5.14 -0.66 5.18
N THR A 469 5.33 0.46 5.89
CA THR A 469 4.26 1.18 6.60
C THR A 469 4.22 2.63 6.14
N ARG A 470 3.03 3.24 6.15
CA ARG A 470 2.79 4.57 5.56
C ARG A 470 3.03 5.72 6.55
N ASN A 471 3.96 5.56 7.49
CA ASN A 471 4.27 6.56 8.51
C ASN A 471 5.22 7.64 7.99
N THR A 472 4.78 8.90 7.95
CA THR A 472 5.61 10.06 7.56
C THR A 472 6.74 10.35 8.54
N GLY A 473 6.62 9.91 9.79
CA GLY A 473 7.64 10.12 10.82
C GLY A 473 7.82 11.60 11.17
N THR A 474 6.84 12.47 10.90
CA THR A 474 6.95 13.94 10.99
C THR A 474 7.51 14.45 12.33
N ALA A 475 7.28 13.75 13.44
CA ALA A 475 7.84 14.06 14.75
C ALA A 475 9.37 13.84 14.89
N LEU A 476 9.99 13.08 13.97
CA LEU A 476 11.42 12.74 13.93
C LEU A 476 12.20 13.51 12.84
N ALA A 477 11.51 14.20 11.92
CA ALA A 477 12.10 14.85 10.76
C ALA A 477 13.15 15.91 11.14
N GLY A 478 14.30 15.89 10.48
CA GLY A 478 15.39 16.85 10.68
C GLY A 478 16.15 16.68 12.00
N LYS A 479 15.96 15.57 12.72
CA LYS A 479 16.58 15.32 14.03
C LYS A 479 17.72 14.30 13.99
N ASN A 480 18.01 13.65 12.86
CA ASN A 480 19.07 12.64 12.75
C ASN A 480 18.91 11.47 13.75
N VAL A 481 17.67 10.99 13.94
CA VAL A 481 17.31 9.86 14.85
C VAL A 481 16.31 8.88 14.22
N ALA A 482 15.99 9.04 12.93
CA ALA A 482 15.03 8.20 12.22
C ALA A 482 15.73 6.96 11.64
N ASN A 483 15.11 5.79 11.74
CA ASN A 483 15.72 4.54 11.27
C ASN A 483 15.75 4.48 9.72
N PRO A 484 16.94 4.42 9.08
CA PRO A 484 17.03 4.39 7.63
C PRO A 484 16.81 2.99 7.05
N THR A 485 16.71 1.94 7.88
CA THR A 485 16.73 0.53 7.44
C THR A 485 15.64 0.21 6.42
N ALA A 486 14.38 0.63 6.64
CA ALA A 486 13.29 0.41 5.71
C ALA A 486 13.49 1.09 4.34
N PHE A 487 14.08 2.29 4.33
CA PHE A 487 14.41 3.01 3.10
C PHE A 487 15.58 2.35 2.34
N ILE A 488 16.61 1.91 3.05
CA ILE A 488 17.73 1.18 2.43
C ILE A 488 17.26 -0.18 1.90
N ARG A 489 16.41 -0.92 2.63
CA ARG A 489 15.78 -2.15 2.11
C ARG A 489 14.96 -1.89 0.85
N ALA A 490 14.17 -0.81 0.80
CA ALA A 490 13.43 -0.45 -0.40
C ALA A 490 14.36 -0.16 -1.61
N ALA A 491 15.53 0.43 -1.37
CA ALA A 491 16.55 0.64 -2.39
C ALA A 491 17.28 -0.67 -2.80
N VAL A 492 17.46 -1.63 -1.88
CA VAL A 492 17.95 -3.00 -2.15
C VAL A 492 16.94 -3.77 -3.02
N ASP A 493 15.65 -3.72 -2.67
CA ASP A 493 14.56 -4.32 -3.45
C ASP A 493 14.47 -3.71 -4.86
N MET A 494 14.69 -2.40 -4.99
CA MET A 494 14.76 -1.70 -6.26
C MET A 494 15.95 -2.15 -7.12
N LEU A 495 17.16 -2.28 -6.55
CA LEU A 495 18.33 -2.80 -7.26
C LEU A 495 18.08 -4.24 -7.77
N ARG A 496 17.47 -5.09 -6.94
CA ARG A 496 17.07 -6.46 -7.31
C ARG A 496 16.02 -6.49 -8.43
N TYR A 497 15.04 -5.59 -8.40
CA TYR A 497 14.04 -5.45 -9.47
C TYR A 497 14.66 -4.93 -10.79
N LEU A 498 15.69 -4.09 -10.71
CA LEU A 498 16.48 -3.64 -11.87
C LEU A 498 17.38 -4.75 -12.46
N GLY A 499 17.53 -5.89 -11.78
CA GLY A 499 18.46 -6.97 -12.15
C GLY A 499 19.91 -6.71 -11.75
N LEU A 500 20.15 -5.74 -10.85
CA LEU A 500 21.47 -5.35 -10.35
C LEU A 500 21.85 -6.21 -9.13
N ASP A 501 21.82 -7.53 -9.31
CA ASP A 501 21.86 -8.52 -8.23
C ASP A 501 23.09 -8.43 -7.33
N ALA A 502 24.27 -8.23 -7.91
CA ALA A 502 25.51 -8.08 -7.15
C ALA A 502 25.50 -6.82 -6.26
N ASP A 503 24.99 -5.70 -6.78
CA ASP A 503 24.88 -4.45 -6.02
C ASP A 503 23.77 -4.51 -4.96
N ALA A 504 22.66 -5.19 -5.26
CA ALA A 504 21.61 -5.48 -4.29
C ALA A 504 22.13 -6.34 -3.12
N HIS A 505 22.92 -7.38 -3.40
CA HIS A 505 23.60 -8.18 -2.36
C HIS A 505 24.60 -7.33 -1.56
N ARG A 506 25.48 -6.57 -2.21
CA ARG A 506 26.48 -5.71 -1.54
C ARG A 506 25.83 -4.74 -0.55
N LEU A 507 24.73 -4.08 -0.93
CA LEU A 507 24.01 -3.16 -0.05
C LEU A 507 23.22 -3.89 1.06
N SER A 508 22.63 -5.05 0.76
CA SER A 508 21.91 -5.86 1.74
C SER A 508 22.83 -6.42 2.83
N ASP A 509 23.98 -6.96 2.45
CA ASP A 509 24.96 -7.54 3.36
C ASP A 509 25.67 -6.46 4.21
N ALA A 510 25.97 -5.29 3.62
CA ALA A 510 26.53 -4.15 4.36
C ALA A 510 25.57 -3.62 5.45
N LEU A 511 24.28 -3.49 5.12
CA LEU A 511 23.22 -3.16 6.09
C LEU A 511 23.09 -4.24 7.18
N PHE A 512 23.16 -5.52 6.80
CA PHE A 512 23.11 -6.63 7.76
C PHE A 512 24.30 -6.62 8.72
N ALA A 513 25.52 -6.34 8.24
CA ALA A 513 26.72 -6.22 9.08
C ALA A 513 26.61 -5.06 10.09
N THR A 514 26.14 -3.88 9.66
CA THR A 514 25.86 -2.74 10.54
C THR A 514 24.87 -3.10 11.66
N LEU A 515 23.76 -3.77 11.33
CA LEU A 515 22.70 -4.10 12.28
C LEU A 515 23.00 -5.31 13.18
N THR A 516 23.84 -6.26 12.73
CA THR A 516 24.02 -7.56 13.42
C THR A 516 25.43 -7.87 13.92
N GLU A 517 26.47 -7.38 13.25
CA GLU A 517 27.87 -7.60 13.65
C GLU A 517 28.40 -6.40 14.44
N GLN A 518 28.04 -5.17 14.02
CA GLN A 518 28.35 -3.94 14.75
C GLN A 518 27.27 -3.55 15.77
N CYS A 519 26.05 -4.09 15.65
CA CYS A 519 24.90 -3.82 16.52
C CYS A 519 24.51 -2.33 16.63
N LEU A 520 24.71 -1.54 15.57
CA LEU A 520 24.38 -0.12 15.57
C LEU A 520 22.87 0.07 15.38
N HIS A 521 22.19 0.42 16.46
CA HIS A 521 20.72 0.47 16.55
C HIS A 521 20.21 1.87 16.87
N THR A 522 19.20 2.32 16.13
CA THR A 522 18.45 3.56 16.42
C THR A 522 17.45 3.36 17.56
N ALA A 523 16.90 4.46 18.08
CA ALA A 523 16.07 4.46 19.30
C ALA A 523 14.74 3.68 19.18
N ASP A 524 14.19 3.55 17.97
CA ASP A 524 12.97 2.79 17.69
C ASP A 524 13.14 1.27 17.90
N ILE A 525 14.36 0.77 17.71
CA ILE A 525 14.74 -0.64 17.88
C ILE A 525 15.56 -0.87 19.17
N GLY A 526 15.56 0.09 20.09
CA GLY A 526 16.12 -0.05 21.45
C GLY A 526 17.59 0.33 21.61
N GLY A 527 18.21 0.93 20.59
CA GLY A 527 19.56 1.50 20.69
C GLY A 527 19.58 3.00 20.97
N SER A 528 20.71 3.65 20.69
CA SER A 528 20.93 5.09 20.92
C SER A 528 21.59 5.80 19.74
N GLU A 529 21.80 5.12 18.62
CA GLU A 529 22.52 5.68 17.48
C GLU A 529 21.69 6.65 16.65
N LYS A 530 22.42 7.52 15.93
CA LYS A 530 21.87 8.49 14.98
C LYS A 530 21.72 7.89 13.60
N THR A 531 20.85 8.46 12.76
CA THR A 531 20.72 8.09 11.35
C THR A 531 22.10 8.08 10.67
N SER A 532 22.87 9.16 10.86
CA SER A 532 24.19 9.33 10.24
C SER A 532 25.16 8.24 10.63
N THR A 533 25.23 7.81 11.90
CA THR A 533 26.15 6.74 12.33
C THR A 533 25.90 5.43 11.56
N LEU A 534 24.62 5.09 11.34
CA LEU A 534 24.26 3.89 10.56
C LEU A 534 24.62 4.07 9.08
N ILE A 535 24.38 5.24 8.49
CA ILE A 535 24.73 5.53 7.08
C ILE A 535 26.26 5.49 6.86
N ASP A 536 27.03 6.08 7.78
CA ASP A 536 28.50 6.09 7.72
C ASP A 536 29.06 4.65 7.85
N SER A 537 28.55 3.86 8.81
CA SER A 537 28.88 2.43 8.98
C SER A 537 28.58 1.59 7.73
N ILE A 538 27.44 1.84 7.06
CA ILE A 538 27.08 1.11 5.82
C ILE A 538 28.01 1.49 4.67
N ILE A 539 28.44 2.75 4.59
CA ILE A 539 29.44 3.22 3.62
C ILE A 539 30.80 2.55 3.87
N ASP A 540 31.25 2.44 5.11
CA ASP A 540 32.50 1.72 5.47
C ASP A 540 32.42 0.22 5.16
N ASN A 541 31.27 -0.42 5.41
CA ASN A 541 31.02 -1.82 5.05
C ASN A 541 30.98 -2.04 3.52
N LEU A 542 30.47 -1.07 2.75
CA LEU A 542 30.50 -1.09 1.28
C LEU A 542 31.91 -0.85 0.69
N ALA A 543 32.79 -0.16 1.43
CA ALA A 543 34.18 0.07 1.07
C ALA A 543 35.06 -1.17 1.30
N THR A 544 34.76 -1.93 2.36
CA THR A 544 35.52 -3.13 2.76
C THR A 544 35.02 -4.42 2.10
N THR A 545 33.77 -4.46 1.65
CA THR A 545 33.22 -5.57 0.84
C THR A 545 33.71 -5.45 -0.60
N PRO A 546 34.50 -6.42 -1.13
CA PRO A 546 34.93 -6.40 -2.52
C PRO A 546 33.72 -6.35 -3.47
N LYS A 547 33.88 -5.75 -4.65
CA LYS A 547 33.04 -6.16 -5.77
C LYS A 547 33.37 -7.62 -6.07
N GLU A 548 32.41 -8.53 -5.87
CA GLU A 548 32.49 -9.86 -6.47
C GLU A 548 32.64 -9.66 -7.98
N ALA A 549 33.76 -10.11 -8.54
CA ALA A 549 33.99 -10.01 -9.97
C ALA A 549 32.95 -10.86 -10.71
N GLU A 550 32.38 -10.33 -11.79
CA GLU A 550 31.30 -10.96 -12.54
C GLU A 550 31.73 -12.37 -13.01
N ALA A 551 31.15 -13.39 -12.38
CA ALA A 551 31.54 -14.78 -12.57
C ALA A 551 30.85 -15.40 -13.80
N HIS A 552 31.25 -14.90 -14.97
CA HIS A 552 31.02 -15.42 -16.34
C HIS A 552 29.60 -15.88 -16.71
#